data_AF-D7TSE1-F1
#
_entry.id   AF-D7TSE1-F1
#
_cell.length_a   1.000
_cell.length_b   1.000
_cell.length_c   1.000
_cell.angle_alpha   90.00
_cell.angle_beta   90.00
_cell.angle_gamma   90.00
#
_symmetry.space_group_name_H-M   'P 1'
#
loop_
_entity.id
_entity.type
_entity.pdbx_description
1 polymer ?
#
loop_
_entity_poly.entity_id
_entity_poly.type
_entity_poly.pdbx_seq_one_letter_code
_entity_poly.pdbx_strand_id
1 'polypeptide(L)' 'MKSWNSMKKNVGELGLKFFLKIFEIAPSYQKWFSFLKNSKVPLEKNPKLKSHAMAIFVMVEYVNFEKPTK' A
#
# COMPACT_ATOMS: atom_id res chain seq x y z
N MET A 1 3.63 -14.73 -13.41
CA MET A 1 2.66 -14.55 -12.30
C MET A 1 3.03 -15.23 -10.97
N LYS A 2 4.06 -16.11 -10.87
CA LYS A 2 4.39 -16.83 -9.61
C LYS A 2 4.67 -15.90 -8.41
N SER A 3 5.46 -14.84 -8.60
CA SER A 3 5.80 -13.89 -7.51
C SER A 3 4.59 -13.13 -6.99
N TRP A 4 3.67 -12.72 -7.88
CA TRP A 4 2.44 -12.03 -7.51
C TRP A 4 1.54 -12.89 -6.62
N ASN A 5 1.35 -14.16 -6.99
CA ASN A 5 0.55 -15.10 -6.22
C ASN A 5 1.12 -15.39 -4.83
N SER A 6 2.44 -15.35 -4.67
CA SER A 6 3.08 -15.46 -3.34
C SER A 6 2.80 -14.25 -2.45
N MET A 7 2.78 -13.03 -3.02
CA MET A 7 2.52 -11.80 -2.26
C MET A 7 1.06 -11.66 -1.81
N LYS A 8 0.11 -12.19 -2.60
CA LYS A 8 -1.34 -12.12 -2.32
C LYS A 8 -1.72 -12.53 -0.90
N LYS A 9 -1.04 -13.53 -0.35
CA LYS A 9 -1.31 -14.08 0.99
C LYS A 9 -1.10 -13.03 2.10
N ASN A 10 -0.22 -12.06 1.88
CA ASN A 10 0.23 -11.09 2.90
C ASN A 10 0.14 -9.62 2.41
N VAL A 11 -0.77 -9.31 1.49
CA VAL A 11 -0.86 -7.98 0.85
C VAL A 11 -1.02 -6.82 1.82
N GLY A 12 -1.76 -7.02 2.91
CA GLY A 12 -1.93 -5.98 3.92
C GLY A 12 -0.64 -5.63 4.65
N GLU A 13 0.23 -6.61 4.88
CA GLU A 13 1.52 -6.40 5.54
C GLU A 13 2.57 -5.87 4.57
N LEU A 14 2.62 -6.44 3.35
CA LEU A 14 3.55 -6.01 2.31
C LEU A 14 3.25 -4.59 1.83
N GLY A 15 1.97 -4.26 1.62
CA GLY A 15 1.54 -2.91 1.26
C GLY A 15 1.88 -1.90 2.35
N LEU A 16 1.67 -2.25 3.62
CA LEU A 16 2.06 -1.38 4.72
C LEU A 16 3.58 -1.15 4.75
N LYS A 17 4.39 -2.21 4.66
CA LYS A 17 5.87 -2.11 4.61
C LYS A 17 6.35 -1.25 3.45
N PHE A 18 5.70 -1.35 2.28
CA PHE A 18 6.01 -0.52 1.12
C PHE A 18 5.82 0.97 1.42
N PHE A 19 4.68 1.36 1.99
CA PHE A 19 4.42 2.75 2.36
C PHE A 19 5.34 3.26 3.48
N LEU A 20 5.64 2.42 4.47
CA LEU A 20 6.62 2.78 5.51
C LEU A 20 7.99 3.07 4.88
N LYS A 21 8.43 2.26 3.92
CA LYS A 21 9.71 2.50 3.21
C LYS A 21 9.68 3.78 2.38
N ILE A 22 8.56 4.09 1.73
CA ILE A 22 8.37 5.37 1.03
C ILE A 22 8.51 6.54 1.99
N PHE A 23 7.87 6.46 3.16
CA PHE A 23 7.91 7.54 4.16
C PHE A 23 9.27 7.67 4.85
N GLU A 24 10.04 6.58 4.96
CA GLU A 24 11.42 6.60 5.41
C GLU A 24 12.31 7.37 4.43
N ILE A 25 12.13 7.15 3.12
CA ILE A 25 12.91 7.82 2.06
C ILE A 25 12.43 9.27 1.86
N ALA A 26 11.12 9.50 1.91
CA ALA A 26 10.48 10.79 1.65
C ALA A 26 9.36 11.07 2.67
N PRO A 27 9.71 11.59 3.86
CA PRO A 27 8.73 11.89 4.92
C PRO A 27 7.66 12.90 4.49
N SER A 28 7.97 13.79 3.53
CA SER A 28 7.05 14.81 3.02
C SER A 28 5.78 14.22 2.41
N TYR A 29 5.82 13.00 1.87
CA TYR A 29 4.67 12.33 1.29
C TYR A 29 3.60 11.94 2.32
N GLN A 30 3.95 11.83 3.60
CA GLN A 30 2.95 11.63 4.65
C GLN A 30 1.88 12.74 4.64
N LYS A 31 2.27 13.97 4.25
CA LYS A 31 1.37 15.13 4.17
C LYS A 31 0.32 15.03 3.07
N TRP A 32 0.50 14.13 2.10
CA TRP A 32 -0.47 13.93 1.01
C TRP A 32 -1.66 13.10 1.47
N PHE A 33 -1.50 12.35 2.55
CA PHE A 33 -2.56 11.56 3.16
C PHE A 33 -3.25 12.39 4.25
N SER A 34 -4.45 12.88 3.96
CA SER A 34 -5.25 13.68 4.91
C SER A 34 -5.45 12.96 6.25
N PHE A 35 -5.56 11.63 6.23
CA PHE A 35 -5.70 10.80 7.43
C PHE A 35 -4.42 10.64 8.27
N LEU A 36 -3.26 11.08 7.78
CA LEU A 36 -1.99 11.06 8.52
C LEU A 36 -1.66 12.41 9.16
N LYS A 37 -2.10 13.53 8.57
CA LYS A 37 -1.70 14.90 8.98
C LYS A 37 -1.77 15.19 10.49
N ASN A 38 -2.79 14.66 11.17
CA ASN A 38 -3.01 14.87 12.62
C ASN A 38 -3.13 13.55 13.39
N SER A 39 -2.64 12.45 12.82
CA SER A 39 -2.73 11.14 13.48
C SER A 39 -1.75 11.06 14.65
N LYS A 40 -2.26 10.74 15.83
CA LYS A 40 -1.43 10.32 16.99
C LYS A 40 -1.07 8.84 16.95
N VAL A 41 -1.67 8.08 16.02
CA VAL A 41 -1.40 6.66 15.85
C VAL A 41 -0.12 6.50 15.02
N PRO A 42 0.86 5.68 15.49
CA PRO A 42 2.04 5.32 14.70
C PRO A 42 1.65 4.76 13.33
N LEU A 43 2.48 5.01 12.31
CA LEU A 43 2.19 4.65 10.92
C LEU A 43 1.91 3.15 10.77
N GLU A 44 2.70 2.31 11.45
CA GLU A 44 2.60 0.85 11.45
C GLU A 44 1.27 0.33 12.02
N LYS A 45 0.65 1.13 12.90
CA LYS A 45 -0.59 0.80 13.59
C LYS A 45 -1.79 1.56 13.02
N ASN A 46 -1.60 2.39 11.98
CA ASN A 46 -2.66 3.20 11.42
C ASN A 46 -3.58 2.34 10.51
N PRO A 47 -4.84 2.10 10.91
CA PRO A 47 -5.74 1.23 10.15
C PRO A 47 -6.08 1.82 8.77
N LYS A 48 -6.14 3.15 8.64
CA LYS A 48 -6.43 3.82 7.37
C LYS A 48 -5.28 3.68 6.38
N LEU A 49 -4.04 3.74 6.87
CA LEU A 49 -2.86 3.49 6.03
C LEU A 49 -2.86 2.05 5.51
N LYS A 50 -3.14 1.07 6.38
CA LYS A 50 -3.22 -0.35 5.98
C LYS A 50 -4.29 -0.59 4.93
N SER A 51 -5.49 -0.04 5.11
CA SER A 51 -6.58 -0.13 4.14
C SER A 51 -6.23 0.52 2.79
N HIS A 52 -5.59 1.70 2.81
CA HIS A 52 -5.14 2.37 1.59
C HIS A 52 -4.11 1.53 0.82
N ALA A 53 -3.12 0.98 1.54
CA ALA A 53 -2.09 0.15 0.95
C ALA A 53 -2.66 -1.13 0.31
N MET A 54 -3.65 -1.77 0.95
CA MET A 54 -4.35 -2.92 0.39
C MET A 54 -5.12 -2.54 -0.89
N ALA A 55 -5.82 -1.41 -0.88
CA ALA A 55 -6.62 -0.96 -2.02
C ALA A 55 -5.76 -0.75 -3.28
N ILE A 56 -4.58 -0.13 -3.14
CA ILE A 56 -3.64 0.02 -4.26
C ILE A 56 -3.15 -1.33 -4.76
N PHE A 57 -2.83 -2.26 -3.86
CA PHE A 57 -2.34 -3.59 -4.24
C PHE A 57 -3.37 -4.36 -5.07
N VAL A 58 -4.65 -4.28 -4.67
CA VAL A 58 -5.78 -4.86 -5.40
C VAL A 58 -6.02 -4.13 -6.72
N MET A 59 -5.96 -2.80 -6.75
CA MET A 59 -6.11 -2.02 -7.98
C MET A 59 -5.05 -2.41 -9.03
N VAL A 60 -3.79 -2.52 -8.60
CA VAL A 60 -2.68 -2.96 -9.48
C VAL A 60 -2.94 -4.38 -9.99
N GLU A 61 -3.55 -5.25 -9.21
CA GLU A 61 -4.00 -6.56 -9.69
C GLU A 61 -5.00 -6.42 -10.84
N TYR A 62 -6.10 -5.68 -10.64
CA TYR A 62 -7.14 -5.50 -11.66
C TYR A 62 -6.60 -4.87 -12.95
N VAL A 63 -5.75 -3.85 -12.85
CA VAL A 63 -5.11 -3.22 -14.02
C VAL A 63 -4.26 -4.23 -14.83
N ASN A 64 -3.65 -5.21 -14.17
CA ASN A 64 -2.91 -6.27 -14.85
C ASN A 64 -3.83 -7.30 -15.54
N PHE A 65 -5.09 -7.42 -15.15
CA PHE A 65 -6.07 -8.31 -15.77
C PHE A 65 -6.82 -7.67 -16.95
N GLU A 66 -6.99 -6.34 -16.97
CA GLU A 66 -7.62 -5.62 -18.09
C GLU A 66 -6.70 -5.39 -19.31
N LYS A 67 -5.43 -5.78 -19.22
CA LYS A 67 -4.56 -5.92 -20.41
C LYS A 67 -4.45 -7.39 -20.79
N PRO A 68 -5.44 -7.98 -21.49
CA PRO A 68 -5.14 -9.16 -22.29
C PRO A 68 -4.09 -8.72 -23.30
N THR A 69 -2.90 -9.28 -23.16
CA THR A 69 -1.85 -9.22 -24.18
C THR A 69 -2.48 -9.62 -25.51
N LYS A 70 -2.56 -8.65 -26.43
CA LYS A 70 -2.72 -8.95 -27.86
C LYS A 70 -1.54 -9.80 -28.33
#